data_AF-A0A519WY45-F1
#
_entry.id   AF-A0A519WY45-F1
#
_cell.length_a   1.000
_cell.length_b   1.000
_cell.length_c   1.000
_cell.angle_alpha   90.00
_cell.angle_beta   90.00
_cell.angle_gamma   90.00
#
_symmetry.space_group_name_H-M   'P 1'
#
loop_
_entity.id
_entity.type
_entity.pdbx_description
1 polymer ?
#
loop_
_entity_poly.entity_id
_entity_poly.type
_entity_poly.pdbx_seq_one_letter_code
_entity_poly.pdbx_strand_id
1 'polypeptide(L)'
;MVKKLSYLNITLAIAYFGLYLLNSTSFAMIGVLVVIVFNAVVLKHLEKDEPFKSVHFVMGATNIFFAGFMTLWVSHIIISSINYHYFGNTWLYIAITSVFISSILLHFILVMRDVRTINQ
;
A
#
# COMPACT_ATOMS: atom_id res chain seq x y z
N MET A 1 14.94 -7.47 4.81
CA MET A 1 14.29 -6.13 4.87
C MET A 1 12.87 -6.17 4.32
N VAL A 2 12.66 -6.75 3.13
CA VAL A 2 11.34 -6.93 2.49
C VAL A 2 10.30 -7.57 3.42
N LYS A 3 10.66 -8.62 4.17
CA LYS A 3 9.75 -9.28 5.15
C LYS A 3 9.14 -8.31 6.17
N LYS A 4 9.95 -7.39 6.72
CA LYS A 4 9.47 -6.37 7.68
C LYS A 4 8.54 -5.36 7.02
N LEU A 5 8.86 -4.92 5.80
CA LEU A 5 7.97 -4.04 5.03
C LEU A 5 6.66 -4.74 4.65
N SER A 6 6.67 -6.04 4.37
CA SER A 6 5.43 -6.78 4.11
C SER A 6 4.48 -6.75 5.30
N TYR A 7 4.98 -6.98 6.52
CA TYR A 7 4.17 -6.84 7.73
C TYR A 7 3.70 -5.40 7.94
N LEU A 8 4.59 -4.42 7.76
CA LEU A 8 4.24 -3.00 7.89
C LEU A 8 3.12 -2.61 6.92
N ASN A 9 3.21 -3.01 5.65
CA ASN A 9 2.19 -2.75 4.64
C ASN A 9 0.85 -3.40 5.00
N ILE A 10 0.85 -4.62 5.53
CA ILE A 10 -0.40 -5.28 5.99
C ILE A 10 -1.00 -4.51 7.16
N THR A 11 -0.19 -4.13 8.16
CA THR A 11 -0.66 -3.35 9.31
C THR A 11 -1.22 -1.99 8.89
N LEU A 12 -0.51 -1.26 8.00
CA LEU A 12 -0.97 0.02 7.46
C LEU A 12 -2.22 -0.13 6.60
N ALA A 13 -2.35 -1.21 5.84
CA ALA A 13 -3.55 -1.50 5.06
C ALA A 13 -4.77 -1.71 5.96
N ILE A 14 -4.62 -2.44 7.06
CA ILE A 14 -5.66 -2.65 8.07
C ILE A 14 -6.01 -1.32 8.76
N ALA A 15 -5.01 -0.54 9.18
CA ALA A 15 -5.22 0.75 9.81
C ALA A 15 -5.94 1.75 8.88
N TYR A 16 -5.49 1.83 7.62
CA TYR A 16 -6.13 2.65 6.60
C TYR A 16 -7.57 2.22 6.37
N PHE A 17 -7.84 0.91 6.26
CA PHE A 17 -9.19 0.37 6.12
C PHE A 17 -10.09 0.71 7.31
N GLY A 18 -9.60 0.60 8.54
CA GLY A 18 -10.35 0.97 9.75
C GLY A 18 -10.74 2.45 9.76
N LEU A 19 -9.81 3.34 9.40
CA LEU A 19 -10.08 4.78 9.29
C LEU A 19 -11.06 5.12 8.15
N TYR A 20 -11.04 4.33 7.08
CA TYR A 20 -11.86 4.56 5.90
C TYR A 20 -13.30 4.04 6.07
N LEU A 21 -13.49 2.89 6.73
CA LEU A 21 -14.80 2.31 7.05
C LEU A 21 -15.68 3.26 7.87
N LEU A 22 -15.06 4.09 8.72
CA LEU A 22 -15.76 5.10 9.51
C LEU A 22 -16.34 6.23 8.64
N ASN A 23 -15.87 6.39 7.39
CA ASN A 23 -16.14 7.58 6.59
C ASN A 23 -16.73 7.30 5.19
N SER A 24 -16.63 6.08 4.63
CA SER A 24 -17.18 5.79 3.29
C SER A 24 -17.17 4.29 2.90
N THR A 25 -18.14 3.86 2.10
CA THR A 25 -18.13 2.60 1.34
C THR A 25 -17.61 2.86 -0.09
N SER A 26 -16.32 2.60 -0.35
CA SER A 26 -15.69 2.93 -1.64
C SER A 26 -14.70 1.88 -2.13
N PHE A 27 -14.31 2.01 -3.41
CA PHE A 27 -13.30 1.24 -4.15
C PHE A 27 -11.96 1.06 -3.42
N ALA A 28 -11.68 1.90 -2.41
CA ALA A 28 -10.53 1.75 -1.52
C ALA A 28 -10.44 0.37 -0.83
N MET A 29 -11.57 -0.31 -0.57
CA MET A 29 -11.56 -1.65 0.03
C MET A 29 -10.87 -2.69 -0.85
N ILE A 30 -11.13 -2.65 -2.16
CA ILE A 30 -10.54 -3.59 -3.12
C ILE A 30 -9.02 -3.36 -3.17
N GLY A 31 -8.60 -2.10 -3.22
CA GLY A 31 -7.17 -1.76 -3.21
C GLY A 31 -6.45 -2.22 -1.94
N VAL A 32 -7.06 -2.05 -0.76
CA VAL A 32 -6.52 -2.57 0.50
C VAL A 32 -6.37 -4.09 0.46
N LEU A 33 -7.39 -4.82 -0.01
CA LEU A 33 -7.34 -6.27 -0.15
C LEU A 33 -6.18 -6.71 -1.05
N VAL A 34 -6.00 -6.04 -2.18
CA VAL A 34 -4.89 -6.29 -3.11
C VAL A 34 -3.54 -6.09 -2.42
N VAL A 35 -3.38 -5.02 -1.64
CA VAL A 35 -2.15 -4.78 -0.86
C VAL A 35 -1.88 -5.91 0.13
N ILE A 36 -2.90 -6.33 0.89
CA ILE A 36 -2.76 -7.42 1.87
C ILE A 36 -2.35 -8.72 1.18
N VAL A 37 -3.06 -9.11 0.11
CA VAL A 37 -2.80 -10.34 -0.63
C VAL A 37 -1.40 -10.34 -1.24
N PHE A 38 -0.99 -9.25 -1.88
CA PHE A 38 0.37 -9.16 -2.45
C PHE A 38 1.45 -9.32 -1.38
N ASN A 39 1.34 -8.59 -0.26
CA ASN A 39 2.34 -8.65 0.80
C ASN A 39 2.39 -10.03 1.46
N ALA A 40 1.25 -10.72 1.61
CA ALA A 40 1.18 -12.09 2.08
C ALA A 40 1.82 -13.09 1.10
N VAL A 41 1.59 -12.93 -0.20
CA VAL A 41 2.21 -13.74 -1.25
C VAL A 41 3.74 -13.55 -1.25
N VAL A 42 4.22 -12.31 -1.13
CA VAL A 42 5.66 -12.00 -1.00
C VAL A 42 6.25 -12.63 0.27
N LEU A 43 5.53 -12.58 1.40
CA LEU A 43 5.95 -13.22 2.65
C LEU A 43 6.11 -14.73 2.50
N LYS A 44 5.10 -15.40 1.95
CA LYS A 44 5.13 -16.85 1.70
C LYS A 44 6.29 -17.24 0.78
N HIS A 45 6.55 -16.44 -0.24
CA HIS A 45 7.67 -16.64 -1.14
C HIS A 45 9.02 -16.54 -0.42
N LEU A 46 9.21 -15.49 0.39
CA LEU A 46 10.42 -15.31 1.20
C LEU A 46 10.64 -16.40 2.26
N GLU A 47 9.58 -17.10 2.67
CA GLU A 47 9.67 -18.21 3.62
C GLU A 47 9.92 -19.57 2.97
N LYS A 48 9.66 -19.69 1.66
CA LYS A 48 9.77 -20.95 0.91
C LYS A 48 10.93 -20.97 -0.09
N ASP A 49 11.68 -19.87 -0.23
CA ASP A 49 12.74 -19.68 -1.23
C ASP A 49 12.31 -20.09 -2.65
N GLU A 50 11.04 -19.88 -2.99
CA GLU A 50 10.53 -20.12 -4.34
C GLU A 50 11.10 -19.08 -5.32
N PRO A 51 11.14 -19.31 -6.64
CA PRO A 51 11.52 -18.28 -7.61
C PRO A 51 10.37 -17.29 -7.89
N PHE A 52 10.71 -16.03 -8.13
CA PHE A 52 9.71 -14.99 -8.40
C PHE A 52 9.08 -15.23 -9.79
N LYS A 53 7.76 -15.40 -9.81
CA LYS A 53 6.97 -15.61 -11.04
C LYS A 53 6.35 -14.30 -11.55
N SER A 54 5.92 -14.28 -12.82
CA SER A 54 5.24 -13.14 -13.46
C SER A 54 4.03 -12.62 -12.68
N VAL A 55 3.34 -13.48 -11.93
CA VAL A 55 2.21 -13.09 -11.07
C VAL A 55 2.61 -12.05 -10.01
N HIS A 56 3.83 -12.13 -9.46
CA HIS A 56 4.31 -11.16 -8.47
C HIS A 56 4.49 -9.77 -9.09
N PHE A 57 4.88 -9.69 -10.36
CA PHE A 57 5.03 -8.43 -11.06
C PHE A 57 3.67 -7.78 -11.34
N VAL A 58 2.69 -8.56 -11.78
CA VAL A 58 1.32 -8.08 -12.00
C VAL A 58 0.72 -7.55 -10.69
N MET A 59 0.86 -8.30 -9.59
CA MET A 59 0.37 -7.86 -8.28
C MET A 59 1.14 -6.66 -7.71
N GLY A 60 2.44 -6.57 -7.97
CA GLY A 60 3.24 -5.40 -7.62
C GLY A 60 2.79 -4.15 -8.38
N ALA A 61 2.49 -4.27 -9.67
CA ALA A 61 1.97 -3.19 -10.50
C ALA A 61 0.60 -2.70 -10.02
N THR A 62 -0.30 -3.60 -9.62
CA THR A 62 -1.60 -3.22 -9.04
C THR A 62 -1.44 -2.47 -7.71
N ASN A 63 -0.43 -2.80 -6.91
CA ASN A 63 -0.12 -2.05 -5.69
C ASN A 63 0.40 -0.63 -5.98
N ILE A 64 1.23 -0.46 -7.01
CA ILE A 64 1.63 0.89 -7.45
C ILE A 64 0.42 1.69 -7.93
N PHE A 65 -0.44 1.07 -8.74
CA PHE A 65 -1.66 1.72 -9.21
C PHE A 65 -2.52 2.18 -8.02
N PHE A 66 -2.68 1.34 -7.01
CA PHE A 66 -3.39 1.72 -5.77
C PHE A 66 -2.69 2.84 -5.00
N ALA A 67 -1.36 2.85 -4.91
CA ALA A 67 -0.62 3.96 -4.30
C ALA A 67 -0.83 5.28 -5.06
N GLY A 68 -0.91 5.23 -6.40
CA GLY A 68 -1.28 6.38 -7.24
C GLY A 68 -2.71 6.87 -6.95
N PHE A 69 -3.67 5.94 -6.86
CA PHE A 69 -5.04 6.25 -6.46
C PHE A 69 -5.10 6.95 -5.09
N MET A 70 -4.42 6.41 -4.07
CA MET A 70 -4.35 7.03 -2.74
C MET A 70 -3.73 8.43 -2.78
N THR A 71 -2.72 8.65 -3.62
CA THR A 71 -2.05 9.95 -3.78
C THR A 71 -3.02 11.01 -4.30
N LEU A 72 -3.80 10.68 -5.34
CA LEU A 72 -4.83 11.57 -5.88
C LEU A 72 -5.92 11.86 -4.84
N TRP A 73 -6.34 10.83 -4.10
CA TRP A 73 -7.38 10.95 -3.09
C TRP A 73 -6.97 11.83 -1.91
N VAL A 74 -5.75 11.65 -1.39
CA VAL A 74 -5.18 12.50 -0.33
C VAL A 74 -5.08 13.95 -0.79
N SER A 75 -4.66 14.18 -2.03
CA SER A 75 -4.58 15.54 -2.61
C SER A 75 -5.96 16.21 -2.62
N HIS A 76 -7.00 15.47 -3.00
CA HIS A 76 -8.38 15.96 -2.99
C HIS A 76 -8.86 16.29 -1.57
N ILE A 77 -8.55 15.43 -0.59
CA ILE A 77 -8.90 15.65 0.83
C ILE A 77 -8.17 16.86 1.38
N ILE A 78 -6.89 17.05 1.06
CA ILE A 78 -6.12 18.23 1.48
C ILE A 78 -6.78 19.51 0.95
N ILE A 79 -7.06 19.57 -0.35
CA ILE A 79 -7.69 20.74 -0.98
C ILE A 79 -9.06 21.02 -0.35
N SER A 80 -9.88 19.98 -0.17
CA SER A 80 -11.21 20.13 0.45
C SER A 80 -11.12 20.55 1.92
N SER A 81 -10.17 20.02 2.68
CA SER A 81 -9.97 20.36 4.09
C SER A 81 -9.49 21.80 4.27
N ILE A 82 -8.67 22.33 3.35
CA ILE A 82 -8.23 23.74 3.36
C ILE A 82 -9.42 24.66 3.06
N ASN A 83 -10.26 24.29 2.10
CA ASN A 83 -11.35 25.14 1.63
C ASN A 83 -12.57 25.16 2.56
N TYR A 84 -12.87 24.05 3.24
CA TYR A 84 -14.15 23.89 3.95
C TYR A 84 -14.02 23.47 5.43
N HIS A 85 -12.82 23.30 5.98
CA HIS A 85 -12.58 22.80 7.36
C HIS A 85 -13.41 21.55 7.73
N TYR A 86 -13.74 20.71 6.75
CA TYR A 86 -14.79 19.69 6.88
C TYR A 86 -14.41 18.50 7.77
N PHE A 87 -13.11 18.32 8.07
CA PHE A 87 -12.58 17.14 8.73
C PHE A 87 -11.81 17.53 10.00
N GLY A 88 -12.26 17.06 11.15
CA GLY A 88 -11.63 17.36 12.44
C GLY A 88 -10.27 16.68 12.66
N ASN A 89 -9.98 15.58 11.95
CA ASN A 89 -8.74 14.80 12.14
C ASN A 89 -8.00 14.52 10.82
N THR A 90 -8.09 15.46 9.87
CA THR A 90 -7.50 15.35 8.51
C THR A 90 -6.01 15.04 8.56
N TRP A 91 -5.28 15.67 9.49
CA TRP A 91 -3.82 15.53 9.60
C TRP A 91 -3.38 14.10 9.90
N LEU A 92 -4.09 13.38 10.77
CA LEU A 92 -3.79 11.98 11.08
C LEU A 92 -4.04 11.09 9.86
N TYR A 93 -5.13 11.32 9.13
CA TYR A 93 -5.45 10.59 7.92
C TYR A 93 -4.40 10.84 6.81
N ILE A 94 -3.99 12.10 6.61
CA ILE A 94 -2.93 12.46 5.67
C ILE A 94 -1.63 11.75 6.05
N ALA A 95 -1.21 11.84 7.32
CA ALA A 95 0.03 11.23 7.79
C ALA A 95 0.07 9.72 7.56
N ILE A 96 -0.99 8.99 7.96
CA ILE A 96 -1.06 7.54 7.77
C ILE A 96 -1.07 7.18 6.29
N THR A 97 -1.81 7.92 5.47
CA THR A 97 -1.90 7.62 4.03
C THR A 97 -0.57 7.90 3.32
N SER A 98 0.11 8.99 3.66
CA SER A 98 1.44 9.29 3.12
C SER A 98 2.47 8.22 3.49
N VAL A 99 2.51 7.80 4.76
CA VAL A 99 3.40 6.72 5.21
C VAL A 99 3.07 5.41 4.47
N PHE A 100 1.79 5.12 4.26
CA PHE A 100 1.36 3.93 3.54
C PHE A 100 1.77 3.94 2.07
N ILE A 101 1.59 5.06 1.37
CA ILE A 101 2.07 5.26 0.00
C ILE A 101 3.59 5.04 -0.09
N SER A 102 4.36 5.71 0.78
CA SER A 102 5.82 5.57 0.80
C SER A 102 6.27 4.13 1.07
N SER A 103 5.58 3.43 1.96
CA SER A 103 5.87 2.04 2.29
C SER A 103 5.60 1.09 1.11
N ILE A 104 4.51 1.30 0.36
CA ILE A 104 4.22 0.53 -0.87
C ILE A 104 5.32 0.75 -1.92
N LEU A 105 5.72 2.01 -2.15
CA LEU A 105 6.75 2.34 -3.14
C LEU A 105 8.11 1.74 -2.77
N LEU A 106 8.53 1.89 -1.51
CA LEU A 106 9.77 1.30 -1.00
C LEU A 106 9.76 -0.23 -1.10
N HIS A 107 8.64 -0.86 -0.76
CA HIS A 107 8.50 -2.32 -0.86
C HIS A 107 8.64 -2.80 -2.30
N PHE A 108 8.02 -2.11 -3.25
CA PHE A 108 8.14 -2.44 -4.67
C PHE A 108 9.58 -2.32 -5.18
N ILE A 109 10.28 -1.23 -4.84
CA ILE A 109 11.69 -1.02 -5.24
C ILE A 109 12.58 -2.16 -4.69
N LEU A 110 12.38 -2.54 -3.43
CA LEU A 110 13.17 -3.60 -2.80
C LEU A 110 12.88 -4.97 -3.38
N VAL A 111 11.60 -5.29 -3.66
CA VAL A 111 11.23 -6.53 -4.35
C VAL A 111 11.89 -6.60 -5.72
N MET A 112 11.86 -5.51 -6.50
CA MET A 112 12.51 -5.46 -7.81
C MET A 112 14.03 -5.65 -7.75
N ARG A 113 14.68 -5.10 -6.73
CA ARG A 113 16.11 -5.29 -6.51
C ARG A 113 16.44 -6.74 -6.19
N ASP A 114 15.69 -7.35 -5.28
CA ASP A 114 15.94 -8.72 -4.82
C ASP A 114 15.69 -9.74 -5.95
N VAL A 115 14.71 -9.50 -6.84
CA VAL A 115 14.51 -10.32 -8.05
C VAL A 115 15.72 -10.25 -8.99
N ARG A 116 16.31 -9.06 -9.17
CA ARG A 116 17.45 -8.86 -10.07
C ARG A 116 18.70 -9.60 -9.61
N THR A 117 18.91 -9.71 -8.29
CA THR A 117 20.06 -10.42 -7.71
C THR A 117 19.98 -11.94 -7.80
N ILE A 118 18.79 -12.53 -7.97
CA ILE A 118 18.61 -13.99 -8.08
C ILE A 118 18.84 -14.47 -9.53
N ASN A 119 18.68 -13.59 -10.52
CA ASN A 119 18.85 -13.91 -11.94
C ASN A 119 20.26 -13.61 -12.49
N GLN A 120 21.24 -13.35 -11.62
CA GLN A 120 22.67 -13.20 -11.95
C GLN A 120 23.47 -14.36 -11.38
#